data_AF-A0A2A5FVC4-F1
#
_entry.id   AF-A0A2A5FVC4-F1
#
_cell.length_a   1.000
_cell.length_b   1.000
_cell.length_c   1.000
_cell.angle_alpha   90.00
_cell.angle_beta   90.00
_cell.angle_gamma   90.00
#
_symmetry.space_group_name_H-M   'P 1'
#
loop_
_entity.id
_entity.type
_entity.pdbx_description
1 polymer ?
#
loop_
_entity_poly.entity_id
_entity_poly.type
_entity_poly.pdbx_seq_one_letter_code
_entity_poly.pdbx_strand_id
1 'polypeptide(L)'
;ELIGAMAWSVFGLSFGAIGLLVILIREGAVSRAATLIYLIPPVIAIEAYFLFGEVLGPVEFTGMGLTVFGVYLVSRQKKAS
;
A
#
# COMPACT_ATOMS: atom_id res chain seq x y z
N GLU A 1 6.58 21.02 18.39
CA GLU A 1 6.75 19.95 17.38
C GLU A 1 5.57 18.96 17.33
N LEU A 2 5.15 18.38 18.46
CA LEU A 2 4.01 17.44 18.51
C LEU A 2 2.72 17.98 17.86
N ILE A 3 2.34 19.22 18.15
CA ILE A 3 1.13 19.83 17.56
C ILE A 3 1.25 19.99 16.04
N GLY A 4 2.45 20.29 15.52
CA GLY A 4 2.70 20.40 14.08
C GLY A 4 2.65 19.04 13.39
N ALA A 5 3.23 17.99 13.99
CA ALA A 5 3.15 16.62 13.47
C ALA A 5 1.72 16.07 13.52
N MET A 6 0.96 16.37 14.58
CA MET A 6 -0.46 16.01 14.67
C MET A 6 -1.30 16.78 13.66
N ALA A 7 -1.07 18.08 13.50
CA ALA A 7 -1.75 18.86 12.48
C ALA A 7 -1.44 18.33 11.07
N TRP A 8 -0.20 17.97 10.76
CA TRP A 8 0.16 17.36 9.49
C TRP A 8 -0.50 15.99 9.27
N SER A 9 -0.51 15.14 10.30
CA SER A 9 -1.12 13.81 10.22
C SER A 9 -2.64 13.88 10.05
N VAL A 10 -3.30 14.83 10.71
CA VAL A 10 -4.75 15.02 10.59
C VAL A 10 -5.08 15.73 9.28
N PHE A 11 -4.52 16.91 9.03
CA PHE A 11 -4.90 17.72 7.88
C PHE A 11 -4.24 17.23 6.59
N GLY A 12 -2.92 17.06 6.58
CA GLY A 12 -2.19 16.67 5.37
C GLY A 12 -2.60 15.30 4.84
N LEU A 13 -2.62 14.28 5.71
CA LEU A 13 -3.02 12.93 5.28
C LEU A 13 -4.52 12.82 5.02
N SER A 14 -5.40 13.43 5.81
CA SER A 14 -6.86 13.29 5.57
C SER A 14 -7.34 14.11 4.38
N PHE A 15 -6.98 15.40 4.29
CA PHE A 15 -7.35 16.21 3.12
C PHE A 15 -6.64 15.71 1.87
N GLY A 16 -5.39 15.27 1.98
CA GLY A 16 -4.66 14.62 0.89
C GLY A 16 -5.35 13.34 0.42
N ALA A 17 -5.68 12.42 1.32
CA ALA A 17 -6.32 11.15 0.98
C ALA A 17 -7.72 11.35 0.37
N ILE A 18 -8.55 12.22 0.97
CA ILE A 18 -9.90 12.51 0.45
C ILE A 18 -9.80 13.22 -0.91
N GLY A 19 -8.90 14.19 -1.05
CA GLY A 19 -8.67 14.87 -2.31
C GLY A 19 -8.21 13.91 -3.41
N LEU A 20 -7.25 13.03 -3.10
CA LEU A 20 -6.79 11.99 -4.01
C LEU A 20 -7.92 11.02 -4.38
N LEU A 21 -8.75 10.64 -3.42
CA LEU A 21 -9.90 9.77 -3.64
C LEU A 21 -10.91 10.44 -4.60
N VAL A 22 -11.22 11.72 -4.41
CA VAL A 22 -12.10 12.48 -5.33
C VAL A 22 -11.48 12.59 -6.73
N ILE A 23 -10.17 12.80 -6.85
CA ILE A 23 -9.45 12.81 -8.13
C ILE A 23 -9.54 11.43 -8.81
N LEU A 24 -9.30 10.35 -8.07
CA LEU A 24 -9.37 8.97 -8.58
C LEU A 24 -10.77 8.58 -9.04
N ILE A 25 -11.81 9.05 -8.33
CA ILE A 25 -13.21 8.89 -8.77
C ILE A 25 -13.43 9.62 -10.09
N ARG A 26 -12.94 10.86 -10.21
CA ARG A 26 -13.08 11.67 -11.45
C ARG A 26 -12.38 11.04 -12.65
N GLU A 27 -11.24 10.41 -12.45
CA GLU A 27 -10.50 9.73 -13.53
C GLU A 27 -11.01 8.31 -13.82
N GLY A 28 -12.01 7.81 -13.09
CA GLY A 28 -12.43 6.39 -13.16
C GLY A 28 -11.32 5.41 -12.73
N ALA A 29 -10.23 5.94 -12.14
CA ALA A 29 -9.00 5.23 -11.83
C ALA A 29 -8.99 4.61 -10.42
N VAL A 30 -10.14 4.58 -9.73
CA VAL A 30 -10.30 3.93 -8.41
C VAL A 30 -9.74 2.50 -8.42
N SER A 31 -9.95 1.77 -9.51
CA SER A 31 -9.41 0.41 -9.68
C SER A 31 -7.86 0.39 -9.74
N ARG A 32 -7.25 1.42 -10.35
CA ARG A 32 -5.79 1.56 -10.51
C ARG A 32 -5.11 1.91 -9.18
N ALA A 33 -5.69 2.82 -8.41
CA ALA A 33 -5.19 3.15 -7.07
C ALA A 33 -5.29 1.97 -6.09
N ALA A 34 -6.40 1.23 -6.12
CA ALA A 34 -6.50 0.00 -5.31
C ALA A 34 -5.41 -1.03 -5.67
N THR A 35 -5.00 -1.08 -6.95
CA THR A 35 -3.91 -1.97 -7.39
C THR A 35 -2.55 -1.55 -6.82
N LEU A 36 -2.29 -0.24 -6.73
CA LEU A 36 -1.09 0.28 -6.05
C LEU A 36 -1.10 -0.06 -4.56
N ILE A 37 -2.26 0.04 -3.90
CA ILE A 37 -2.42 -0.35 -2.48
C ILE A 37 -2.14 -1.85 -2.30
N TYR A 38 -2.56 -2.69 -3.23
CA TYR A 38 -2.23 -4.12 -3.21
C TYR A 38 -0.74 -4.41 -3.45
N LEU A 39 0.01 -3.48 -4.03
CA LEU A 39 1.46 -3.61 -4.23
C LEU A 39 2.27 -3.14 -3.02
N ILE A 40 1.63 -2.58 -1.98
CA ILE A 40 2.31 -2.11 -0.77
C ILE A 40 3.11 -3.23 -0.09
N PRO A 41 2.57 -4.45 0.15
CA PRO A 41 3.32 -5.49 0.84
C PRO A 41 4.67 -5.86 0.20
N PRO A 42 4.78 -6.11 -1.12
CA PRO A 42 6.07 -6.38 -1.73
C PRO A 42 7.00 -5.16 -1.76
N VAL A 43 6.45 -3.94 -1.93
CA VAL A 43 7.26 -2.70 -1.92
C VAL A 43 7.89 -2.48 -0.54
N ILE A 44 7.10 -2.57 0.53
CA ILE A 44 7.60 -2.42 1.91
C ILE A 44 8.67 -3.47 2.22
N ALA A 45 8.52 -4.71 1.77
CA ALA A 45 9.54 -5.74 2.01
C ALA A 45 10.86 -5.44 1.30
N ILE A 46 10.82 -4.88 0.07
CA ILE A 46 12.01 -4.42 -0.65
C ILE A 46 12.64 -3.26 0.12
N GLU A 47 11.85 -2.27 0.54
CA GLU A 47 12.32 -1.13 1.33
C GLU A 47 12.96 -1.58 2.64
N ALA A 48 12.35 -2.54 3.34
CA ALA A 48 12.85 -3.05 4.61
C ALA A 48 14.21 -3.75 4.47
N TYR A 49 14.34 -4.58 3.44
CA TYR A 49 15.61 -5.22 3.11
C TYR A 49 16.72 -4.20 2.81
N PHE A 50 16.43 -3.16 2.04
CA PHE A 50 17.43 -2.15 1.66
C PHE A 50 17.76 -1.15 2.78
N LEU A 51 16.76 -0.68 3.53
CA LEU A 51 16.93 0.38 4.52
C LEU A 51 17.37 -0.15 5.89
N PHE A 52 16.86 -1.31 6.30
CA PHE A 52 17.13 -1.88 7.62
C PHE A 52 18.05 -3.10 7.56
N GLY A 53 18.32 -3.65 6.36
CA GLY A 53 19.16 -4.85 6.21
C GLY A 53 18.52 -6.10 6.83
N GLU A 54 17.21 -6.05 7.09
CA GLU A 54 16.49 -7.16 7.72
C GLU A 54 16.44 -8.34 6.74
N VAL A 55 17.20 -9.39 7.09
CA VAL A 55 17.10 -10.67 6.41
C VAL A 55 15.87 -11.36 6.98
N LEU A 56 14.78 -11.30 6.21
CA LEU A 56 13.50 -11.90 6.59
C LEU A 56 13.71 -13.34 7.07
N GLY A 57 13.42 -13.57 8.34
CA GLY A 57 13.45 -14.90 8.93
C GLY A 57 12.42 -15.83 8.28
N PRO A 58 12.47 -17.13 8.56
CA PRO A 58 11.58 -18.12 7.94
C PRO A 58 10.09 -17.76 8.09
N VAL A 59 9.69 -17.25 9.26
CA VAL A 59 8.30 -16.84 9.55
C VAL A 59 7.88 -15.63 8.72
N GLU A 60 8.73 -14.62 8.61
CA GLU A 60 8.47 -13.41 7.83
C GLU A 60 8.39 -13.72 6.34
N PHE A 61 9.26 -14.61 5.85
CA PHE A 61 9.17 -15.14 4.48
C PHE A 61 7.83 -15.84 4.21
N THR A 62 7.33 -16.58 5.20
CA THR A 62 6.05 -17.29 5.08
C THR A 62 4.88 -16.30 5.06
N GLY A 63 4.89 -15.29 5.94
CA GLY A 63 3.91 -14.20 5.97
C GLY A 63 3.92 -13.37 4.69
N MET A 64 5.11 -13.08 4.15
CA MET A 64 5.29 -12.40 2.87
C MET A 64 4.72 -13.24 1.72
N GLY A 65 5.05 -14.53 1.67
CA GLY A 65 4.51 -15.46 0.67
C GLY A 65 2.98 -15.53 0.71
N LEU A 66 2.39 -15.60 1.90
CA LEU A 66 0.94 -15.60 2.09
C LEU A 66 0.30 -14.31 1.57
N THR A 67 0.92 -13.16 1.85
CA THR A 67 0.44 -11.85 1.42
C THR A 67 0.52 -11.68 -0.09
N VAL A 68 1.66 -12.03 -0.69
CA VAL A 68 1.85 -12.02 -2.16
C VAL A 68 0.84 -12.95 -2.84
N PHE A 69 0.59 -14.13 -2.27
CA PHE A 69 -0.39 -15.07 -2.79
C PHE A 69 -1.82 -14.53 -2.73
N GLY A 70 -2.23 -13.93 -1.62
CA GLY A 70 -3.53 -13.27 -1.49
C GLY A 70 -3.73 -12.15 -2.51
N VAL A 71 -2.71 -11.29 -2.69
CA VAL A 71 -2.71 -10.21 -3.69
C VAL A 71 -2.80 -10.76 -5.11
N TYR A 72 -2.06 -11.83 -5.41
CA TYR A 72 -2.08 -12.47 -6.72
C TYR A 72 -3.47 -12.99 -7.08
N LEU A 73 -4.17 -13.66 -6.16
CA LEU A 73 -5.52 -14.18 -6.38
C LEU A 73 -6.53 -13.07 -6.71
N VAL A 74 -6.52 -11.99 -5.93
CA VAL A 74 -7.40 -10.83 -6.14
C VAL A 74 -7.05 -10.12 -7.45
N SER A 75 -5.76 -9.97 -7.76
CA SER A 75 -5.30 -9.32 -9.00
C SER A 75 -5.65 -10.15 -10.24
N ARG A 76 -5.67 -11.49 -10.14
CA ARG A 76 -6.12 -12.35 -11.25
C ARG A 76 -7.63 -12.27 -11.47
N GLN A 77 -8.42 -12.19 -10.42
CA GLN A 77 -9.89 -12.04 -10.54
C GLN A 77 -10.26 -10.71 -11.22
N LYS A 78 -9.52 -9.64 -10.98
CA LYS A 78 -9.75 -8.34 -11.64
C LYS A 78 -9.41 -8.31 -13.13
N LYS A 79 -8.52 -9.20 -13.60
CA LYS A 79 -8.10 -9.26 -15.01
C LYS A 79 -9.00 -10.16 -15.88
N ALA A 80 -9.94 -10.87 -15.28
CA ALA A 80 -10.84 -11.81 -15.94
C ALA A 80 -12.25 -11.24 -16.22
N SER A 81 -12.44 -9.92 -16.14
CA SER A 81 -13.70 -9.24 -16.48
C SER A 81 -13.50 -8.15 -17.51
#